data_AF-A0A924KHJ7-F1
#
_entry.id   AF-A0A924KHJ7-F1
#
_cell.length_a   1.000
_cell.length_b   1.000
_cell.length_c   1.000
_cell.angle_alpha   90.00
_cell.angle_beta   90.00
_cell.angle_gamma   90.00
#
_symmetry.space_group_name_H-M   'P 1'
#
loop_
_entity.id
_entity.type
_entity.pdbx_description
1 polymer ?
#
loop_
_entity_poly.entity_id
_entity_poly.type
_entity_poly.pdbx_seq_one_letter_code
_entity_poly.pdbx_strand_id
1 'polypeptide(L)'
;MKTKIIMTSSAIMLGSVSIIFSFLPDEVIGYLQFERTQNLVLVFQIIGALYFALAMLNVMSRNSVIGGIYNKPTSISNFAHFSIGSITLIKALFVNIHLPYIYWVVAFVYTVFAFAFGSIAFFHPAPKSA
;
A
#
# COMPACT_ATOMS: atom_id res chain seq x y z
N MET A 1 14.93 -3.97 13.34
CA MET A 1 15.29 -2.63 12.81
C MET A 1 14.88 -2.44 11.36
N LYS A 2 15.28 -3.32 10.42
CA LYS A 2 14.88 -3.23 9.01
C LYS A 2 13.35 -3.27 8.80
N THR A 3 12.65 -4.19 9.47
CA THR A 3 11.18 -4.30 9.40
C THR A 3 10.47 -3.05 9.94
N LYS A 4 10.91 -2.50 11.08
CA LYS A 4 10.32 -1.29 11.67
C LYS A 4 10.30 -0.10 10.70
N ILE A 5 11.40 0.10 9.94
CA ILE A 5 11.47 1.16 8.92
C ILE A 5 10.44 0.90 7.84
N ILE A 6 10.40 -0.32 7.27
CA ILE A 6 9.44 -0.71 6.21
C ILE A 6 7.99 -0.53 6.67
N MET A 7 7.67 -0.96 7.90
CA MET A 7 6.34 -0.80 8.50
C MET A 7 5.98 0.68 8.69
N THR A 8 6.93 1.50 9.14
CA THR A 8 6.68 2.93 9.39
C THR A 8 6.53 3.71 8.08
N SER A 9 7.39 3.45 7.09
CA SER A 9 7.32 4.13 5.78
C SER A 9 6.04 3.75 5.02
N SER A 10 5.66 2.47 5.05
CA SER A 10 4.40 2.03 4.43
C SER A 10 3.17 2.59 5.16
N ALA A 11 3.20 2.67 6.50
CA ALA A 11 2.14 3.33 7.25
C ALA A 11 1.98 4.81 6.89
N ILE A 12 3.09 5.55 6.77
CA ILE A 12 3.05 6.97 6.37
C ILE A 12 2.47 7.12 4.97
N MET A 13 2.91 6.29 4.02
CA MET A 13 2.40 6.31 2.65
C MET A 13 0.89 6.02 2.62
N LEU A 14 0.46 4.89 3.19
CA LEU A 14 -0.94 4.48 3.18
C LEU A 14 -1.82 5.46 3.97
N GLY A 15 -1.32 5.98 5.08
CA GLY A 15 -2.02 6.99 5.89
C GLY A 15 -2.18 8.32 5.13
N SER A 16 -1.18 8.74 4.36
CA SER A 16 -1.29 9.95 3.54
C SER A 16 -2.33 9.78 2.43
N VAL A 17 -2.31 8.65 1.71
CA VAL A 17 -3.31 8.35 0.67
C VAL A 17 -4.71 8.24 1.29
N SER A 18 -4.83 7.62 2.46
CA SER A 18 -6.07 7.53 3.21
C SER A 18 -6.67 8.90 3.52
N ILE A 19 -5.87 9.83 4.06
CA ILE A 19 -6.34 11.18 4.38
C ILE A 19 -6.86 11.87 3.12
N ILE A 20 -6.11 11.78 2.01
CA ILE A 20 -6.52 12.38 0.74
C ILE A 20 -7.86 11.77 0.26
N PHE A 21 -7.99 10.44 0.27
CA PHE A 21 -9.20 9.78 -0.24
C PHE A 21 -10.43 9.94 0.65
N SER A 22 -10.24 10.03 1.97
CA SER A 22 -11.35 10.18 2.92
C SER A 22 -11.82 11.63 3.06
N PHE A 23 -10.90 12.59 3.06
CA PHE A 23 -11.23 14.00 3.32
C PHE A 23 -11.21 14.89 2.08
N LEU A 24 -10.54 14.49 1.00
CA LEU A 24 -10.47 15.23 -0.27
C LEU A 24 -10.87 14.35 -1.48
N PRO A 25 -12.01 13.61 -1.43
CA PRO A 25 -12.39 12.72 -2.52
C PRO A 25 -12.74 13.47 -3.81
N ASP A 26 -13.33 14.66 -3.70
CA ASP A 26 -13.77 15.45 -4.85
C ASP A 26 -12.59 16.00 -5.65
N GLU A 27 -11.52 16.41 -4.98
CA GLU A 27 -10.27 16.87 -5.57
C GLU A 27 -9.58 15.75 -6.33
N VAL A 28 -9.59 14.53 -5.79
CA VAL A 28 -9.05 13.35 -6.46
C VAL A 28 -9.85 13.00 -7.70
N ILE A 29 -11.18 12.97 -7.59
CA ILE A 29 -12.09 12.69 -8.72
C ILE A 29 -11.88 13.72 -9.84
N GLY A 30 -11.81 15.01 -9.48
CA GLY A 30 -11.56 16.09 -10.42
C GLY A 30 -10.17 16.00 -11.08
N TYR A 31 -9.13 15.68 -10.30
CA TYR A 31 -7.78 15.47 -10.85
C TYR A 31 -7.75 14.30 -11.85
N LEU A 32 -8.45 13.22 -11.56
CA LEU A 32 -8.57 12.03 -12.43
C LEU A 32 -9.50 12.25 -13.63
N GLN A 33 -10.09 13.44 -13.77
CA GLN A 33 -11.03 13.79 -14.85
C GLN A 33 -12.26 12.86 -14.91
N PHE A 34 -12.67 12.32 -13.76
CA PHE A 34 -13.89 11.53 -13.65
C PHE A 34 -15.10 12.43 -13.43
N GLU A 35 -16.26 12.00 -13.95
CA GLU A 35 -17.52 12.68 -13.63
C GLU A 35 -17.84 12.52 -12.15
N ARG A 36 -18.11 13.65 -11.50
CA ARG A 36 -18.45 13.69 -10.08
C ARG A 36 -19.82 13.08 -9.85
N THR A 37 -19.85 11.95 -9.15
CA THR A 37 -21.09 11.32 -8.67
C THR A 37 -20.99 11.02 -7.19
N GLN A 38 -22.12 11.09 -6.48
CA GLN A 38 -22.17 10.80 -5.03
C GLN A 38 -21.67 9.37 -4.74
N ASN A 39 -21.98 8.42 -5.61
CA ASN A 39 -21.52 7.04 -5.49
C ASN A 39 -20.00 6.94 -5.57
N LEU A 40 -19.37 7.68 -6.49
CA LEU A 40 -17.91 7.66 -6.65
C LEU A 40 -17.22 8.28 -5.43
N VAL A 41 -17.74 9.40 -4.90
CA VAL A 41 -17.25 10.01 -3.66
C VAL A 41 -17.26 9.00 -2.50
N LEU A 42 -18.38 8.29 -2.31
CA LEU A 42 -18.50 7.26 -1.28
C LEU A 42 -17.49 6.13 -1.48
N VAL A 43 -17.28 5.67 -2.72
CA VAL A 43 -16.28 4.63 -3.03
C VAL A 43 -14.87 5.09 -2.65
N PHE A 44 -14.47 6.32 -3.02
CA PHE A 44 -13.16 6.86 -2.63
C PHE A 44 -13.00 6.93 -1.11
N GLN A 45 -14.01 7.38 -0.38
CA GLN A 45 -13.95 7.45 1.08
C GLN A 45 -13.82 6.06 1.74
N ILE A 46 -14.54 5.05 1.23
CA ILE A 46 -14.43 3.66 1.71
C ILE A 46 -13.03 3.08 1.40
N ILE A 47 -12.48 3.34 0.22
CA ILE A 47 -11.10 2.96 -0.12
C ILE A 47 -10.10 3.69 0.81
N GLY A 48 -10.34 4.97 1.10
CA GLY A 48 -9.55 5.73 2.07
C GLY A 48 -9.57 5.10 3.46
N ALA A 49 -10.72 4.61 3.94
CA ALA A 49 -10.84 3.89 5.20
C ALA A 49 -10.10 2.53 5.17
N LEU A 50 -10.13 1.82 4.04
CA LEU A 50 -9.34 0.59 3.84
C LEU A 50 -7.83 0.86 3.95
N TYR A 51 -7.33 1.93 3.32
CA TYR A 51 -5.93 2.32 3.44
C TYR A 51 -5.58 2.78 4.85
N PHE A 52 -6.50 3.45 5.55
CA PHE A 52 -6.31 3.79 6.96
C PHE A 52 -6.13 2.54 7.82
N ALA A 53 -6.97 1.53 7.62
CA ALA A 53 -6.90 0.28 8.37
C ALA A 53 -5.56 -0.43 8.17
N LEU A 54 -5.05 -0.49 6.94
CA LEU A 54 -3.72 -1.04 6.64
C LEU A 54 -2.60 -0.16 7.24
N ALA A 55 -2.71 1.16 7.17
CA ALA A 55 -1.76 2.07 7.78
C ALA A 55 -1.67 1.86 9.30
N MET A 56 -2.83 1.78 9.97
CA MET A 56 -2.92 1.54 11.41
C MET A 56 -2.41 0.16 11.80
N LEU A 57 -2.73 -0.88 11.02
CA LEU A 57 -2.14 -2.21 11.20
C LEU A 57 -0.61 -2.13 11.17
N ASN A 58 -0.06 -1.37 10.21
CA ASN A 58 1.37 -1.22 10.09
C ASN A 58 2.01 -0.44 11.25
N VAL A 59 1.35 0.63 11.70
CA VAL A 59 1.76 1.36 12.90
C VAL A 59 1.76 0.42 14.10
N MET A 60 0.64 -0.24 14.38
CA MET A 60 0.47 -1.06 15.59
C MET A 60 1.43 -2.25 15.63
N SER A 61 1.71 -2.89 14.49
CA SER A 61 2.64 -4.03 14.43
C SER A 61 4.12 -3.63 14.38
N ARG A 62 4.50 -2.36 14.14
CA ARG A 62 5.89 -1.95 13.81
C ARG A 62 6.97 -2.32 14.83
N ASN A 63 6.60 -2.54 16.09
CA ASN A 63 7.54 -2.92 17.16
C ASN A 63 7.60 -4.43 17.42
N SER A 64 6.77 -5.23 16.74
CA SER A 64 6.71 -6.68 16.86
C SER A 64 7.60 -7.38 15.83
N VAL A 65 7.87 -8.69 16.04
CA VAL A 65 8.54 -9.53 15.04
C VAL A 65 7.58 -9.81 13.89
N ILE A 66 7.82 -9.17 12.73
CA ILE A 66 7.00 -9.34 11.52
C ILE A 66 7.43 -10.58 10.74
N GLY A 67 6.46 -11.28 10.14
CA GLY A 67 6.67 -12.51 9.35
C GLY A 67 6.53 -13.82 10.14
N GLY A 68 6.64 -13.76 11.47
CA GLY A 68 6.45 -14.93 12.35
C GLY A 68 4.98 -15.31 12.46
N ILE A 69 4.65 -16.49 13.00
CA ILE A 69 3.28 -17.04 13.04
C ILE A 69 2.22 -15.99 13.43
N TYR A 70 2.51 -15.16 14.44
CA TYR A 70 1.61 -14.12 14.93
C TYR A 70 1.45 -12.89 14.02
N ASN A 71 2.49 -12.47 13.29
CA ASN A 71 2.46 -11.29 12.41
C ASN A 71 2.61 -11.63 10.92
N LYS A 72 2.50 -12.92 10.57
CA LYS A 72 2.50 -13.40 9.20
C LYS A 72 1.28 -12.89 8.42
N PRO A 73 0.06 -12.84 9.00
CA PRO A 73 -1.08 -12.20 8.34
C PRO A 73 -0.76 -10.75 7.94
N THR A 74 -0.21 -9.93 8.84
CA THR A 74 0.18 -8.55 8.53
C THR A 74 1.17 -8.46 7.37
N SER A 75 2.18 -9.34 7.33
CA SER A 75 3.15 -9.36 6.23
C SER A 75 2.50 -9.78 4.90
N ILE A 76 1.63 -10.78 4.91
CA ILE A 76 0.93 -11.26 3.72
C ILE A 76 -0.07 -10.22 3.21
N SER A 77 -0.81 -9.55 4.10
CA SER A 77 -1.76 -8.49 3.72
C SER A 77 -1.06 -7.34 3.01
N ASN A 78 0.07 -6.87 3.54
CA ASN A 78 0.87 -5.83 2.88
C ASN A 78 1.48 -6.34 1.57
N PHE A 79 2.03 -7.55 1.55
CA PHE A 79 2.58 -8.13 0.33
C PHE A 79 1.52 -8.22 -0.77
N ALA A 80 0.32 -8.72 -0.45
CA ALA A 80 -0.79 -8.78 -1.39
C ALA A 80 -1.17 -7.40 -1.91
N HIS A 81 -1.34 -6.40 -1.03
CA HIS A 81 -1.67 -5.04 -1.45
C HIS A 81 -0.63 -4.46 -2.42
N PHE A 82 0.65 -4.50 -2.06
CA PHE A 82 1.72 -3.90 -2.86
C PHE A 82 2.04 -4.69 -4.12
N SER A 83 1.99 -6.03 -4.09
CA SER A 83 2.24 -6.86 -5.27
C SER A 83 1.12 -6.74 -6.31
N ILE A 84 -0.14 -6.85 -5.90
CA ILE A 84 -1.28 -6.70 -6.82
C ILE A 84 -1.31 -5.28 -7.38
N GLY A 85 -1.06 -4.26 -6.54
CA GLY A 85 -0.95 -2.87 -6.98
C GLY A 85 0.19 -2.65 -7.98
N SER A 86 1.39 -3.18 -7.70
CA SER A 86 2.56 -3.10 -8.59
C SER A 86 2.26 -3.73 -9.96
N ILE A 87 1.73 -4.97 -9.99
CA ILE A 87 1.38 -5.67 -11.23
C ILE A 87 0.34 -4.88 -12.03
N THR A 88 -0.69 -4.35 -11.36
CA THR A 88 -1.74 -3.56 -12.00
C THR A 88 -1.19 -2.28 -12.64
N LEU A 89 -0.34 -1.55 -11.92
CA LEU A 89 0.28 -0.32 -12.41
C LEU A 89 1.25 -0.58 -13.56
N ILE A 90 2.12 -1.58 -13.42
CA ILE A 90 3.05 -1.96 -14.48
C ILE A 90 2.29 -2.38 -15.75
N LYS A 91 1.22 -3.16 -15.60
CA LYS A 91 0.36 -3.51 -16.74
C LYS A 91 -0.25 -2.28 -17.40
N ALA A 92 -0.74 -1.31 -16.63
CA ALA A 92 -1.29 -0.06 -17.15
C ALA A 92 -0.23 0.76 -17.93
N LEU A 93 1.00 0.83 -17.43
CA LEU A 93 2.11 1.51 -18.08
C LEU A 93 2.53 0.84 -19.40
N PHE A 94 2.46 -0.50 -19.48
CA PHE A 94 2.70 -1.21 -20.74
C PHE A 94 1.60 -1.00 -21.78
N VAL A 95 0.34 -0.86 -21.34
CA VAL A 95 -0.78 -0.56 -22.26
C VAL A 95 -0.69 0.89 -22.76
N ASN A 96 -0.36 1.83 -21.87
CA ASN A 96 -0.31 3.26 -22.19
C ASN A 96 0.99 3.89 -21.68
N ILE A 97 2.04 3.86 -22.50
CA ILE A 97 3.36 4.38 -22.11
C ILE A 97 3.37 5.89 -21.89
N HIS A 98 2.40 6.61 -22.45
CA HIS A 98 2.21 8.05 -22.30
C HIS A 98 1.46 8.47 -21.02
N LEU A 99 1.20 7.53 -20.10
CA LEU A 99 0.65 7.88 -18.79
C LEU A 99 1.53 8.93 -18.09
N PRO A 100 0.93 9.88 -17.34
CA PRO A 100 1.67 10.90 -16.62
C PRO A 100 2.78 10.31 -15.73
N TYR A 101 3.89 11.04 -15.59
CA TYR A 101 5.08 10.58 -14.85
C TYR A 101 4.79 10.09 -13.42
N ILE A 102 3.75 10.64 -12.76
CA ILE A 102 3.33 10.21 -11.43
C ILE A 102 3.02 8.70 -11.35
N TYR A 103 2.45 8.11 -12.41
CA TYR A 103 2.12 6.67 -12.43
C TYR A 103 3.39 5.80 -12.40
N TRP A 104 4.46 6.25 -13.06
CA TRP A 104 5.76 5.58 -13.01
C TRP A 104 6.36 5.61 -11.60
N VAL A 105 6.29 6.77 -10.94
CA VAL A 105 6.77 6.93 -9.55
C VAL A 105 5.98 6.03 -8.61
N VAL A 106 4.65 6.02 -8.71
CA VAL A 106 3.80 5.17 -7.87
C VAL A 106 4.07 3.70 -8.15
N ALA A 107 4.23 3.28 -9.41
CA ALA A 107 4.56 1.90 -9.76
C ALA A 107 5.91 1.47 -9.16
N PHE A 108 6.92 2.32 -9.23
CA PHE A 108 8.22 2.07 -8.62
C PHE A 108 8.11 1.90 -7.10
N VAL A 109 7.43 2.82 -6.41
CA VAL A 109 7.23 2.75 -4.95
C VAL A 109 6.48 1.47 -4.55
N TYR A 110 5.39 1.13 -5.25
CA TYR A 110 4.64 -0.11 -5.00
C TYR A 110 5.51 -1.35 -5.19
N THR A 111 6.37 -1.36 -6.21
CA THR A 111 7.26 -2.48 -6.51
C THR A 111 8.33 -2.66 -5.43
N VAL A 112 8.93 -1.57 -4.95
CA VAL A 112 9.87 -1.60 -3.83
C VAL A 112 9.23 -2.20 -2.57
N PHE A 113 8.01 -1.77 -2.23
CA PHE A 113 7.28 -2.35 -1.09
C PHE A 113 6.88 -3.80 -1.33
N ALA A 114 6.49 -4.19 -2.55
CA ALA A 114 6.16 -5.57 -2.88
C ALA A 114 7.34 -6.51 -2.63
N PHE A 115 8.55 -6.15 -3.07
CA PHE A 115 9.75 -6.94 -2.79
C PHE A 115 10.11 -6.94 -1.30
N ALA A 116 9.99 -5.80 -0.62
CA ALA A 116 10.26 -5.70 0.81
C ALA A 116 9.32 -6.62 1.63
N PHE A 117 8.01 -6.55 1.40
CA PHE A 117 7.04 -7.37 2.12
C PHE A 117 7.03 -8.83 1.66
N GLY A 118 7.36 -9.11 0.40
CA GLY A 118 7.58 -10.49 -0.06
C GLY A 118 8.76 -11.13 0.66
N SER A 119 9.86 -10.37 0.83
CA SER A 119 11.00 -10.86 1.59
C SER A 119 10.66 -11.16 3.05
N ILE A 120 9.83 -10.31 3.68
CA ILE A 120 9.37 -10.52 5.05
C ILE A 120 8.40 -11.70 5.15
N ALA A 121 7.48 -11.86 4.19
CA ALA A 121 6.43 -12.88 4.24
C ALA A 121 6.95 -14.30 4.04
N PHE A 122 7.97 -14.46 3.20
CA PHE A 122 8.46 -15.79 2.78
C PHE A 122 9.80 -16.19 3.39
N PHE A 123 10.65 -15.23 3.81
CA PHE A 123 11.98 -15.54 4.34
C PHE A 123 12.20 -15.14 5.81
N HIS A 124 11.26 -14.43 6.45
CA HIS A 124 11.37 -14.05 7.85
C HIS A 124 10.24 -14.59 8.74
N PRO A 125 10.51 -14.82 10.04
CA PRO A 125 11.82 -14.95 10.67
C PRO A 125 12.35 -16.36 10.45
N ALA A 126 13.59 -16.48 9.98
CA ALA A 126 14.31 -17.74 10.10
C ALA A 126 14.40 -18.09 11.61
N PRO A 127 14.20 -19.37 12.00
CA PRO A 127 14.40 -19.77 13.39
C PRO A 127 15.82 -19.39 13.82
N LYS A 128 15.97 -18.77 15.00
CA LYS A 128 17.29 -18.77 15.64
C LYS A 128 17.61 -20.24 15.90
N SER A 129 18.68 -20.76 15.28
CA SER A 129 19.26 -22.02 15.75
C SER A 129 19.61 -21.82 17.23
N ALA A 130 18.98 -22.62 18.08
CA ALA A 130 19.28 -22.67 19.51
C ALA A 130 20.69 -23.23 19.74
#